data_AF-A0A0D6MDH8-F1
#
_entry.id   AF-A0A0D6MDH8-F1
#
_cell.length_a   1.000
_cell.length_b   1.000
_cell.length_c   1.000
_cell.angle_alpha   90.00
_cell.angle_beta   90.00
_cell.angle_gamma   90.00
#
_symmetry.space_group_name_H-M   'P 1'
#
loop_
_entity.id
_entity.type
_entity.pdbx_description
1 polymer ?
#
loop_
_entity_poly.entity_id
_entity_poly.type
_entity_poly.pdbx_seq_one_letter_code
_entity_poly.pdbx_strand_id
1 'polypeptide(L)' 'MPVWFKNEWFFILGNVLMAFTSGYFSSLAMMYAPRVVQSSYAKTAGMAGALFLITGIMCGVAFVPVITAMVNNIG' A
#
# COMPACT_ATOMS: atom_id res chain seq x y z
N MET A 1 -19.77 -15.66 0.02
CA MET A 1 -19.13 -14.69 -0.90
C MET A 1 -19.17 -15.25 -2.32
N PRO A 2 -19.76 -14.57 -3.31
CA PRO A 2 -19.83 -15.09 -4.67
C PRO A 2 -18.44 -15.02 -5.30
N VAL A 3 -17.95 -16.15 -5.81
CA VAL A 3 -16.68 -16.22 -6.56
C VAL A 3 -16.92 -15.61 -7.94
N TRP A 4 -16.57 -14.33 -8.10
CA TRP A 4 -16.73 -13.63 -9.40
C TRP A 4 -15.80 -14.18 -10.48
N PHE A 5 -14.70 -14.84 -10.08
CA PHE A 5 -13.72 -15.40 -11.00
C PHE A 5 -13.41 -16.85 -10.62
N LYS A 6 -13.95 -17.82 -11.39
CA LYS A 6 -13.60 -19.24 -11.28
C LYS A 6 -12.15 -19.56 -11.68
N ASN A 7 -11.48 -18.67 -12.40
CA ASN A 7 -10.12 -18.85 -12.88
C ASN A 7 -9.10 -18.28 -11.90
N GLU A 8 -8.38 -19.19 -11.24
CA GLU A 8 -7.27 -18.97 -10.31
C GLU A 8 -6.20 -18.03 -10.91
N TRP A 9 -5.98 -18.16 -12.22
CA TRP A 9 -5.04 -17.35 -13.00
C TRP A 9 -5.32 -15.86 -12.95
N PHE A 10 -6.58 -15.42 -12.97
CA PHE A 10 -6.91 -13.99 -12.91
C PHE A 10 -6.60 -13.41 -11.53
N PHE A 11 -6.80 -14.19 -10.47
CA PHE A 11 -6.48 -13.78 -9.11
C PHE A 11 -4.96 -13.63 -8.93
N ILE A 12 -4.20 -14.60 -9.43
CA ILE A 12 -2.73 -14.56 -9.43
C ILE A 12 -2.23 -13.35 -10.23
N LEU A 13 -2.72 -13.15 -11.45
CA LEU A 13 -2.28 -12.05 -12.30
C LEU A 13 -2.60 -10.67 -11.70
N GLY A 14 -3.80 -10.52 -11.12
CA GLY A 14 -4.21 -9.30 -10.41
C GLY A 14 -3.34 -9.03 -9.19
N ASN A 15 -3.02 -10.06 -8.40
CA ASN A 15 -2.18 -9.91 -7.22
C ASN A 15 -0.73 -9.58 -7.59
N VAL A 16 -0.20 -10.16 -8.67
CA VAL A 16 1.13 -9.84 -9.21
C VAL A 16 1.19 -8.38 -9.70
N LEU A 17 0.20 -7.93 -10.48
CA LEU A 17 0.14 -6.53 -10.94
C LEU A 17 0.03 -5.54 -9.78
N MET A 18 -0.81 -5.86 -8.78
CA MET A 18 -0.97 -5.03 -7.59
C MET A 18 0.32 -4.97 -6.77
N ALA A 19 0.98 -6.10 -6.53
CA ALA A 19 2.24 -6.15 -5.80
C ALA A 19 3.35 -5.41 -6.54
N PHE A 20 3.43 -5.58 -7.86
CA PHE A 20 4.45 -4.93 -8.69
C PHE A 20 4.26 -3.41 -8.70
N THR A 21 3.03 -2.93 -8.91
CA THR A 21 2.73 -1.50 -8.95
C THR A 21 2.95 -0.84 -7.58
N SER A 22 2.44 -1.45 -6.51
CA SER A 22 2.56 -0.90 -5.16
C SER A 22 4.01 -0.91 -4.65
N GLY A 23 4.76 -1.99 -4.89
CA GLY A 23 6.18 -2.10 -4.50
C GLY A 23 7.10 -1.17 -5.29
N TYR A 24 6.89 -1.05 -6.61
CA TYR A 24 7.69 -0.17 -7.46
C TYR A 24 7.46 1.31 -7.12
N PHE A 25 6.20 1.72 -7.00
CA PHE A 25 5.84 3.11 -6.67
C PHE A 25 6.33 3.51 -5.28
N SER A 26 6.21 2.62 -4.30
CA SER A 26 6.73 2.84 -2.94
C SER A 26 8.24 3.05 -2.91
N SER A 27 8.98 2.25 -3.68
CA SER A 27 10.44 2.36 -3.76
C SER A 27 10.87 3.65 -4.47
N LEU A 28 10.19 4.03 -5.56
CA LEU A 28 10.42 5.31 -6.22
C LEU A 28 10.14 6.49 -5.29
N ALA A 29 9.02 6.48 -4.56
CA ALA A 29 8.66 7.57 -3.67
C ALA A 29 9.76 7.84 -2.62
N MET A 30 10.36 6.79 -2.05
CA MET A 30 11.46 6.93 -1.09
C MET A 30 12.80 7.35 -1.70
N MET A 31 13.04 7.02 -2.97
CA MET A 31 14.23 7.47 -3.72
C MET A 31 14.11 8.90 -4.23
N TYR A 32 12.91 9.34 -4.61
CA TYR A 32 12.65 10.68 -5.13
C TYR A 32 12.41 11.71 -4.03
N ALA A 33 11.77 11.34 -2.92
CA ALA A 33 11.49 12.26 -1.79
C ALA A 33 12.71 13.07 -1.29
N PRO A 34 13.91 12.49 -1.08
CA PRO A 34 15.07 13.27 -0.64
C PRO A 34 15.74 14.07 -1.77
N ARG A 35 15.44 13.78 -3.05
CA ARG A 35 16.03 14.48 -4.21
C ARG A 35 15.34 15.78 -4.56
N VAL A 36 14.12 16.01 -4.09
CA VAL A 36 13.34 17.23 -4.37
C VAL A 36 13.66 18.38 -3.39
N VAL A 37 14.54 18.16 -2.42
CA VAL A 37 14.84 19.10 -1.32
C VAL A 37 16.34 19.41 -1.30
N GLN A 38 16.73 20.61 -0.84
CA GLN A 38 18.14 20.97 -0.66
C GLN A 38 18.88 19.93 0.20
N SER A 39 20.14 19.66 -0.15
CA SER A 39 21.00 18.63 0.48
C SER A 39 21.04 18.69 2.02
N SER A 40 20.87 19.87 2.61
CA SER A 40 20.78 20.07 4.06
C SER A 40 19.56 19.42 4.72
N TYR A 41 18.41 19.36 4.02
CA TYR A 41 17.14 18.82 4.52
C TYR A 41 16.79 17.43 3.98
N ALA A 42 17.63 16.86 3.11
CA ALA A 42 17.39 15.57 2.47
C ALA A 42 17.17 14.43 3.49
N LYS A 43 17.90 14.45 4.62
CA LYS A 43 17.72 13.46 5.70
C LYS A 43 16.33 13.57 6.33
N THR A 44 15.86 14.77 6.63
CA THR A 44 14.54 15.01 7.22
C THR A 44 13.41 14.67 6.24
N ALA A 45 13.60 14.96 4.95
CA ALA A 45 12.65 14.60 3.89
C ALA A 45 12.50 13.08 3.72
N GLY A 46 13.61 12.33 3.78
CA GLY A 46 13.59 10.87 3.77
C GLY A 46 12.88 10.29 5.00
N MET A 47 13.14 10.83 6.19
CA MET A 47 12.44 10.43 7.42
C MET A 47 10.93 10.74 7.35
N ALA A 48 10.53 11.90 6.82
CA ALA A 48 9.12 12.24 6.63
C ALA A 48 8.43 11.27 5.65
N GLY A 49 9.10 10.91 4.54
CA GLY A 49 8.59 9.90 3.61
C GLY A 49 8.38 8.52 4.27
N ALA A 50 9.29 8.12 5.16
CA ALA A 50 9.14 6.88 5.94
C ALA A 50 7.96 6.93 6.92
N LEU A 51 7.73 8.09 7.57
CA LEU A 51 6.57 8.27 8.44
C LEU A 51 5.26 8.09 7.66
N PHE A 52 5.10 8.74 6.51
CA PHE A 52 3.90 8.60 5.68
C PHE A 52 3.67 7.16 5.21
N LEU A 53 4.73 6.43 4.87
CA LEU A 53 4.62 5.02 4.48
C LEU A 53 4.11 4.15 5.64
N ILE A 54 4.69 4.30 6.82
CA ILE A 54 4.28 3.54 8.01
C ILE A 54 2.85 3.91 8.44
N THR A 55 2.50 5.18 8.41
CA THR A 55 1.11 5.64 8.69
C THR A 55 0.12 5.03 7.70
N GLY A 56 0.47 4.95 6.41
CA GLY A 56 -0.35 4.29 5.41
C GLY A 56 -0.60 2.81 5.71
N ILE A 57 0.45 2.08 6.11
CA ILE A 57 0.33 0.66 6.51
C ILE A 57 -0.57 0.53 7.75
N MET A 58 -0.36 1.35 8.79
CA MET A 58 -1.16 1.32 10.01
C MET A 58 -2.64 1.62 9.72
N CYS A 59 -2.93 2.59 8.86
CA CYS A 59 -4.28 2.92 8.42
C CYS A 59 -4.93 1.75 7.65
N GLY A 60 -4.17 1.09 6.77
CA GLY A 60 -4.63 -0.11 6.06
C GLY A 60 -4.98 -1.27 6.99
N VAL A 61 -4.14 -1.54 7.98
CA VAL A 61 -4.41 -2.58 9.00
C VAL A 61 -5.61 -2.22 9.87
N ALA A 62 -5.77 -0.94 10.24
CA ALA A 62 -6.94 -0.46 10.98
C ALA A 62 -8.25 -0.59 10.19
N PHE A 63 -8.19 -0.73 8.86
CA PHE A 63 -9.37 -0.94 8.01
C PHE A 63 -9.84 -2.42 8.00
N VAL A 64 -9.00 -3.36 8.41
CA VAL A 64 -9.34 -4.79 8.51
C VAL A 64 -10.57 -5.04 9.41
N PRO A 65 -10.69 -4.50 10.64
CA PRO A 65 -11.90 -4.67 11.46
C PRO A 65 -13.17 -4.09 10.83
N VAL A 66 -13.05 -3.06 9.98
CA VAL A 66 -14.20 -2.50 9.24
C VAL A 66 -14.71 -3.52 8.21
N ILE A 67 -13.80 -4.18 7.49
CA ILE A 67 -14.14 -5.26 6.55
C ILE A 67 -14.75 -6.44 7.32
N THR A 68 -14.21 -6.78 8.49
CA THR A 68 -14.75 -7.84 9.36
C THR A 68 -16.15 -7.50 9.93
N ALA A 69 -16.45 -6.23 10.19
CA ALA A 69 -17.77 -5.78 10.61
C ALA A 69 -18.78 -5.81 9.45
N MET A 70 -18.34 -5.43 8.24
CA MET A 70 -19.16 -5.48 7.02
C MET A 70 -19.52 -6.91 6.63
N VAL A 71 -18.57 -7.86 6.71
CA VAL A 71 -18.86 -9.27 6.41
C VAL A 71 -19.82 -9.89 7.44
N ASN A 72 -19.73 -9.52 8.73
CA ASN A 72 -20.63 -10.03 9.77
C ASN A 72 -22.06 -9.49 9.66
N ASN A 73 -22.27 -8.28 9.11
CA ASN A 73 -23.64 -7.74 8.90
C ASN A 73 -24.34 -8.32 7.66
N ILE A 74 -23.60 -8.96 6.76
CA ILE A 74 -24.11 -9.57 5.52
C ILE A 74 -24.26 -11.10 5.67
N GLY A 75 -23.72 -11.68 6.75
CA GLY A 75 -23.83 -13.10 7.10
C GLY A 75 -25.08 -13.45 7.89
#